data_AF-A0A380GZJ1-F1
#
_entry.id   AF-A0A380GZJ1-F1
#
_cell.length_a   1.000
_cell.length_b   1.000
_cell.length_c   1.000
_cell.angle_alpha   90.00
_cell.angle_beta   90.00
_cell.angle_gamma   90.00
#
_symmetry.space_group_name_H-M   'P 1'
#
loop_
_entity.id
_entity.type
_entity.pdbx_description
1 polymer ?
#
loop_
_entity_poly.entity_id
_entity_poly.type
_entity_poly.pdbx_seq_one_letter_code
_entity_poly.pdbx_strand_id
1 'polypeptide(L)' 'MQNNELHRRLSARQIQMIALGGTIGVGLFMGATSTIKCTGPTVILAYLIAGLFLFLIMRAKQWGK' A
#
# COMPACT_ATOMS: atom_id res chain seq x y z
N MET A 1 -4.87 -36.30 -22.84
CA MET A 1 -4.47 -34.94 -22.41
C MET A 1 -5.16 -34.65 -21.10
N GLN A 2 -4.43 -34.74 -19.97
CA GLN A 2 -4.99 -34.55 -18.63
C GLN A 2 -5.21 -33.05 -18.42
N ASN A 3 -6.47 -32.59 -18.52
CA ASN A 3 -6.81 -31.21 -18.19
C ASN A 3 -6.62 -31.04 -16.68
N ASN A 4 -5.55 -30.35 -16.30
CA ASN A 4 -5.35 -29.92 -14.92
C ASN A 4 -6.45 -28.90 -14.59
N GLU A 5 -7.59 -29.39 -14.15
CA GLU A 5 -8.62 -28.59 -13.47
C GLU A 5 -8.02 -28.11 -12.16
N LEU A 6 -7.22 -27.05 -12.24
CA LEU A 6 -6.74 -26.33 -11.07
C LEU A 6 -7.97 -25.84 -10.33
N HIS A 7 -8.35 -26.59 -9.30
CA HIS A 7 -9.40 -26.26 -8.35
C HIS A 7 -9.20 -24.79 -7.96
N ARG A 8 -10.06 -23.92 -8.48
CA ARG A 8 -9.97 -22.46 -8.33
C ARG A 8 -10.39 -22.11 -6.91
N ARG A 9 -9.55 -22.49 -5.94
CA ARG A 9 -9.74 -22.32 -4.49
C ARG A 9 -9.54 -20.88 -4.04
N LEU A 10 -9.16 -19.99 -4.96
CA LEU A 10 -9.12 -18.55 -4.72
C LEU A 10 -10.45 -17.92 -5.15
N SER A 11 -11.23 -17.51 -4.17
CA SER A 11 -12.43 -16.69 -4.38
C SER A 11 -12.07 -15.41 -5.15
N ALA A 12 -13.02 -14.91 -5.94
CA ALA A 12 -12.86 -13.65 -6.67
C ALA A 12 -12.36 -12.50 -5.77
N ARG A 13 -12.78 -12.48 -4.50
CA ARG A 13 -12.31 -11.51 -3.49
C ARG A 13 -10.82 -11.66 -3.17
N GLN A 14 -10.30 -12.89 -3.08
CA GLN A 14 -8.88 -13.12 -2.81
C GLN A 14 -8.02 -12.68 -3.99
N ILE A 15 -8.46 -12.96 -5.21
CA ILE A 15 -7.79 -12.51 -6.44
C ILE A 15 -7.78 -10.97 -6.50
N GLN A 16 -8.89 -10.32 -6.15
CA GLN A 16 -8.95 -8.87 -6.04
C GLN A 16 -8.01 -8.31 -4.98
N MET A 17 -7.92 -8.94 -3.79
CA MET A 17 -6.95 -8.51 -2.76
C MET A 17 -5.50 -8.68 -3.22
N ILE A 18 -5.19 -9.75 -3.97
CA ILE A 18 -3.85 -9.95 -4.56
C ILE A 18 -3.56 -8.84 -5.59
N ALA A 19 -4.52 -8.55 -6.47
CA ALA A 19 -4.37 -7.49 -7.47
C ALA A 19 -4.22 -6.10 -6.83
N LEU A 20 -5.06 -5.76 -5.85
CA LEU A 20 -4.97 -4.51 -5.10
C LEU A 20 -3.64 -4.40 -4.35
N GLY A 21 -3.22 -5.46 -3.66
CA GLY A 21 -1.94 -5.52 -2.96
C GLY A 21 -0.74 -5.30 -3.90
N GLY A 22 -0.76 -5.94 -5.07
CA GLY A 22 0.27 -5.76 -6.10
C GLY A 22 0.32 -4.33 -6.62
N THR A 23 -0.84 -3.74 -6.95
CA THR A 23 -0.90 -2.38 -7.52
C THR A 23 -0.51 -1.31 -6.50
N ILE A 24 -0.97 -1.43 -5.25
CA ILE A 24 -0.59 -0.54 -4.14
C ILE A 24 0.91 -0.67 -3.84
N GLY A 25 1.43 -1.90 -3.78
CA GLY A 25 2.84 -2.16 -3.51
C GLY A 25 3.77 -1.55 -4.55
N VAL A 26 3.48 -1.74 -5.84
CA VAL A 26 4.29 -1.16 -6.93
C VAL A 26 4.26 0.36 -6.89
N GLY A 27 3.08 0.97 -6.72
CA GLY A 27 2.95 2.43 -6.68
C GLY A 27 3.68 3.06 -5.49
N LEU A 28 3.52 2.52 -4.29
CA LEU A 28 4.21 3.00 -3.09
C LEU A 28 5.72 2.82 -3.20
N PHE A 29 6.18 1.66 -3.69
CA PHE A 29 7.61 1.36 -3.76
C PHE A 29 8.31 2.17 -4.85
N MET A 30 7.70 2.32 -6.04
CA MET A 30 8.26 3.13 -7.13
C MET A 30 8.29 4.62 -6.78
N GLY A 31 7.24 5.12 -6.12
CA GLY A 31 7.17 6.50 -5.63
C GLY A 31 8.18 6.78 -4.52
N ALA A 32 8.14 6.00 -3.43
CA ALA A 32 9.02 6.20 -2.28
C ALA A 32 10.50 6.05 -2.65
N THR A 33 10.86 5.03 -3.45
CA THR A 33 12.24 4.78 -3.87
C THR A 33 12.83 5.96 -4.65
N SER A 34 12.03 6.61 -5.51
CA SER A 34 12.47 7.78 -6.28
C SER A 34 12.77 8.98 -5.35
N THR A 35 11.90 9.23 -4.38
CA THR A 35 12.07 10.30 -3.40
C THR A 35 13.27 10.05 -2.48
N ILE A 36 13.50 8.79 -2.06
CA ILE A 36 14.64 8.40 -1.23
C ILE A 36 15.97 8.60 -1.96
N LYS A 37 16.06 8.21 -3.25
CA LYS A 37 17.30 8.39 -4.04
C LYS A 37 17.66 9.86 -4.24
N CYS A 38 16.68 10.72 -4.47
CA CYS A 38 16.92 12.14 -4.72
C CYS A 38 17.19 12.95 -3.43
N THR A 39 16.57 12.57 -2.30
CA THR A 39 16.57 13.39 -1.08
C THR A 39 17.52 12.86 0.01
N GLY A 40 17.91 11.58 -0.05
CA GLY A 40 18.75 10.95 0.98
C GLY A 40 17.97 10.60 2.26
N PRO A 41 18.65 10.29 3.38
CA PRO A 41 18.02 9.74 4.59
C PRO A 41 17.05 10.70 5.30
N THR A 42 17.09 11.99 4.96
CA THR A 42 16.16 13.03 5.47
C THR A 42 14.71 12.81 5.05
N VAL A 43 14.45 12.01 4.01
CA VAL A 43 13.10 11.64 3.58
C VAL A 43 12.33 10.85 4.65
N ILE A 44 13.05 10.12 5.52
CA ILE A 44 12.45 9.37 6.63
C ILE A 44 11.81 10.35 7.63
N LEU A 45 12.50 11.44 7.94
CA LEU A 45 11.98 12.52 8.79
C LEU A 45 10.74 13.18 8.17
N ALA A 46 10.78 13.46 6.86
CA ALA A 46 9.64 14.03 6.15
C ALA A 46 8.40 13.11 6.17
N TYR A 47 8.60 11.81 5.95
CA TYR A 47 7.52 10.81 6.04
C TYR A 47 6.96 10.67 7.46
N LEU A 48 7.80 10.80 8.49
CA LEU A 48 7.38 10.72 9.88
C LEU A 48 6.49 11.91 10.25
N ILE A 49 6.85 13.12 9.82
CA ILE A 49 6.05 14.33 10.00
C ILE A 49 4.74 14.23 9.22
N ALA A 50 4.79 13.86 7.93
CA ALA A 50 3.59 13.69 7.11
C ALA A 50 2.65 12.62 7.69
N GLY A 51 3.20 11.48 8.13
CA GLY A 51 2.46 10.42 8.80
C GLY A 51 1.82 10.87 10.11
N LEU A 52 2.51 11.72 10.89
CA LEU A 52 1.96 12.31 12.11
C LEU A 52 0.75 13.21 11.79
N PHE A 53 0.84 14.05 10.76
CA PHE A 53 -0.30 14.88 10.34
C PHE A 53 -1.47 14.04 9.83
N LEU A 54 -1.21 13.02 8.99
CA LEU A 54 -2.25 12.09 8.55
C LEU A 54 -2.90 11.36 9.74
N PHE A 55 -2.09 10.90 10.69
CA PHE A 55 -2.58 10.26 11.92
C PHE A 55 -3.48 11.21 12.71
N LEU A 56 -3.06 12.46 12.90
CA LEU A 56 -3.85 13.48 13.58
C LEU A 56 -5.17 13.77 12.84
N ILE A 57 -5.16 13.82 11.51
CA ILE A 57 -6.37 14.03 10.69
C ILE A 57 -7.33 12.84 10.81
N MET A 58 -6.82 11.60 10.72
CA MET A 58 -7.65 10.40 10.88
C MET A 58 -8.22 10.31 12.30
N ARG A 59 -7.41 10.66 13.32
CA ARG A 59 -7.83 10.73 14.72
C ARG A 59 -8.86 11.82 14.96
N ALA A 60 -8.69 13.00 14.37
CA ALA A 60 -9.61 14.12 14.47
C ALA A 60 -10.92 13.84 13.73
N LYS A 61 -10.87 13.19 12.55
CA LYS A 61 -12.07 12.72 11.84
C LYS A 61 -12.86 11.67 12.63
N GLN A 62 -12.20 10.92 13.52
CA GLN A 62 -12.85 9.96 14.40
C GLN A 62 -13.54 10.62 15.62
N TRP A 63 -13.51 11.95 15.74
CA TRP A 63 -14.11 12.72 16.84
C TRP A 63 -15.54 13.24 16.54
N GLY A 64 -16.13 12.80 15.43
CA GLY A 64 -17.50 13.15 15.00
C GLY A 64 -18.40 11.94 14.71
N LYS A 65 -18.07 10.77 15.26
CA LYS A 65 -18.90 9.56 15.30
C LYS A 65 -18.86 8.99 16.70
#